data_AF-A0A4Q9HGD5-F1
#
_entry.id   AF-A0A4Q9HGD5-F1
#
_cell.length_a   1.000
_cell.length_b   1.000
_cell.length_c   1.000
_cell.angle_alpha   90.00
_cell.angle_beta   90.00
_cell.angle_gamma   90.00
#
_symmetry.space_group_name_H-M   'P 1'
#
loop_
_entity.id
_entity.type
_entity.pdbx_description
1 polymer ?
#
loop_
_entity_poly.entity_id
_entity_poly.type
_entity_poly.pdbx_seq_one_letter_code
_entity_poly.pdbx_strand_id
1 'polypeptide(L)' 'MYVILGASGQVGSAIVDHLLAKNLSIKAVVHHPDKASVFKEKGAGVAICRCYRFKFLSRCF' A
#
# COMPACT_ATOMS: atom_id res chain seq x y z
N MET A 1 6.26 -8.61 7.00
CA MET A 1 5.18 -7.77 6.45
C MET A 1 5.81 -6.65 5.65
N TYR A 2 5.45 -6.49 4.37
CA TYR A 2 6.03 -5.46 3.49
C TYR A 2 5.14 -4.22 3.47
N VAL A 3 5.71 -3.03 3.67
CA VAL A 3 4.97 -1.76 3.57
C VAL A 3 5.39 -1.06 2.29
N ILE A 4 4.45 -0.86 1.37
CA ILE A 4 4.72 -0.22 0.08
C ILE A 4 4.19 1.22 0.11
N LEU A 5 5.10 2.18 0.24
CA LEU A 5 4.80 3.59 0.07
C LEU A 5 4.63 3.90 -1.42
N GLY A 6 3.56 4.61 -1.78
CA GLY A 6 3.29 4.93 -3.18
C GLY A 6 2.80 3.72 -3.99
N ALA A 7 2.07 2.79 -3.35
CA ALA A 7 1.50 1.61 -4.01
C ALA A 7 0.65 1.96 -5.25
N SER A 8 0.08 3.16 -5.31
CA SER A 8 -0.71 3.65 -6.44
C SER A 8 0.08 4.09 -7.68
N GLY A 9 1.41 4.13 -7.62
CA GLY A 9 2.26 4.44 -8.78
C GLY A 9 2.56 3.19 -9.61
N GLN A 10 3.04 3.35 -10.85
CA GLN A 10 3.29 2.22 -11.77
C GLN A 10 4.21 1.15 -11.17
N VAL A 11 5.32 1.56 -10.53
CA VAL A 11 6.26 0.62 -9.90
C VAL A 11 5.68 0.02 -8.63
N GLY A 12 5.03 0.85 -7.79
CA GLY A 12 4.43 0.40 -6.54
C GLY A 12 3.34 -0.66 -6.75
N SER A 13 2.50 -0.49 -7.79
CA SER A 13 1.45 -1.46 -8.11
C SER A 13 2.04 -2.79 -8.60
N ALA A 14 3.07 -2.74 -9.45
CA ALA A 14 3.74 -3.95 -9.93
C ALA A 14 4.42 -4.73 -8.79
N ILE A 15 5.02 -4.02 -7.82
CA ILE A 15 5.62 -4.65 -6.65
C ILE A 15 4.55 -5.29 -5.75
N VAL A 16 3.42 -4.60 -5.53
CA VAL A 16 2.30 -5.16 -4.75
C VAL A 16 1.80 -6.44 -5.42
N ASP A 17 1.56 -6.42 -6.73
CA ASP A 17 1.07 -7.58 -7.47
C ASP A 17 2.06 -8.75 -7.41
N HIS A 18 3.36 -8.48 -7.58
CA HIS A 18 4.41 -9.50 -7.49
C HIS A 18 4.54 -10.11 -6.08
N LEU A 19 4.39 -9.31 -5.03
CA LEU A 19 4.47 -9.78 -3.65
C LEU A 19 3.19 -10.55 -3.23
N LEU A 20 2.02 -10.13 -3.73
CA LEU A 20 0.75 -10.82 -3.49
C LEU A 20 0.75 -12.19 -4.17
N ALA A 21 1.27 -12.28 -5.39
CA ALA A 21 1.44 -13.55 -6.10
C ALA A 21 2.34 -14.56 -5.35
N LYS A 22 3.22 -14.07 -4.46
CA LYS A 22 4.05 -14.90 -3.58
C LYS A 22 3.37 -15.23 -2.24
N ASN A 23 2.10 -14.90 -2.05
CA ASN A 23 1.35 -15.03 -0.80
C ASN A 23 2.04 -14.34 0.40
N LEU A 24 2.76 -13.25 0.14
CA LEU A 24 3.40 -12.46 1.20
C LEU A 24 2.41 -11.44 1.76
N SER A 25 2.52 -11.16 3.07
CA SER A 25 1.69 -10.14 3.72
C SER A 25 2.22 -8.73 3.40
N ILE A 26 1.34 -7.89 2.83
CA ILE A 26 1.66 -6.53 2.36
C ILE A 26 0.66 -5.52 2.94
N LYS A 27 1.17 -4.33 3.25
CA LYS A 27 0.42 -3.13 3.55
C LYS A 27 0.70 -2.08 2.49
N ALA A 28 -0.27 -1.81 1.61
CA ALA A 28 -0.21 -0.77 0.60
C ALA A 28 -0.56 0.59 1.23
N VAL A 29 0.32 1.57 1.08
CA VAL A 29 0.08 2.94 1.55
C VAL A 29 -0.30 3.82 0.36
N VAL A 30 -1.51 4.37 0.40
CA VAL A 30 -2.07 5.22 -0.66
C VAL A 30 -2.49 6.58 -0.12
N HIS A 31 -2.44 7.59 -0.98
CA HIS A 31 -2.85 8.95 -0.61
C HIS A 31 -4.36 9.17 -0.74
N HIS A 32 -5.00 8.53 -1.72
CA HIS A 32 -6.41 8.72 -2.04
C HIS A 32 -7.21 7.46 -1.71
N PRO A 33 -8.36 7.59 -1.04
CA PRO A 33 -9.23 6.46 -0.68
C PRO A 33 -9.73 5.71 -1.91
N ASP A 34 -9.92 6.39 -3.05
CA ASP A 34 -10.44 5.77 -4.28
C ASP A 34 -9.54 4.65 -4.79
N LYS A 35 -8.23 4.78 -4.57
CA LYS A 35 -7.24 3.77 -4.95
C LYS A 35 -7.05 2.68 -3.88
N ALA A 36 -7.60 2.88 -2.67
CA ALA A 36 -7.49 1.91 -1.58
C ALA A 36 -8.31 0.65 -1.87
N SER A 37 -9.51 0.80 -2.46
CA SER A 37 -10.41 -0.32 -2.75
C SER A 37 -9.76 -1.37 -3.63
N VAL A 38 -9.03 -0.94 -4.67
CA VAL A 38 -8.31 -1.83 -5.60
C VAL A 38 -7.31 -2.73 -4.88
N PHE A 39 -6.56 -2.20 -3.91
CA PHE A 39 -5.59 -2.99 -3.15
C PHE A 39 -6.25 -3.89 -2.10
N LYS A 40 -7.38 -3.46 -1.55
CA LYS A 40 -8.16 -4.25 -0.59
C LYS A 40 -8.81 -5.46 -1.26
N GLU A 41 -9.36 -5.28 -2.46
CA GLU A 41 -9.92 -6.36 -3.30
C GLU A 41 -8.85 -7.39 -3.70
N LYS A 42 -7.61 -6.93 -3.94
CA LYS A 42 -6.46 -7.79 -4.20
C LYS A 42 -5.96 -8.55 -2.96
N GLY A 43 -6.50 -8.29 -1.77
CA GLY A 43 -6.09 -8.96 -0.53
C GLY A 43 -4.91 -8.29 0.20
N ALA A 44 -4.49 -7.09 -0.21
CA ALA A 44 -3.49 -6.33 0.54
C ALA A 44 -4.14 -5.56 1.70
N GLY A 45 -3.43 -5.44 2.82
CA GLY A 45 -3.77 -4.46 3.86
C GLY A 45 -3.59 -3.05 3.30
N VAL A 46 -4.46 -2.11 3.64
CA VAL A 46 -4.38 -0.74 3.10
C VAL A 46 -4.32 0.29 4.21
N ALA A 47 -3.39 1.24 4.09
CA ALA A 47 -3.30 2.41 4.94
C ALA A 47 -3.42 3.68 4.07
N ILE A 48 -4.29 4.60 4.45
CA ILE A 48 -4.42 5.88 3.76
C ILE A 48 -3.58 6.91 4.51
N CYS A 49 -2.51 7.39 3.88
CA CYS A 49 -1.58 8.34 4.48
C CYS A 49 -0.97 9.26 3.42
N ARG A 50 -0.69 10.51 3.81
CA ARG A 50 0.16 11.44 3.05
C ARG A 50 1.57 11.41 3.62
N CYS A 51 2.54 11.02 2.81
CA CYS A 51 3.93 10.82 3.25
C CYS A 51 4.64 12.10 3.72
N TYR A 52 4.13 13.28 3.40
CA TYR A 52 4.74 14.57 3.79
C TYR A 52 4.62 14.91 5.28
N ARG A 53 3.91 14.10 6.09
CA ARG A 53 3.71 14.34 7.53
C ARG A 53 4.21 13.15 8.33
N PHE A 54 5.35 13.32 9.02
CA PHE A 54 6.01 12.27 9.80
C PHE A 54 5.07 11.55 10.78
N LYS A 55 4.15 12.28 11.43
CA LYS A 55 3.18 11.75 12.39
C LYS A 55 2.19 10.73 11.79
N PHE A 56 1.98 10.76 10.47
CA PHE A 56 1.13 9.79 9.77
C PHE A 56 1.93 8.56 9.31
N LEU A 57 3.23 8.72 9.06
CA LEU A 57 4.10 7.63 8.63
C LEU A 57 4.21 6.54 9.71
N SER A 58 4.25 6.93 10.98
CA SER A 58 4.30 5.97 12.11
C SER A 58 3.06 5.07 12.22
N ARG A 59 1.91 5.47 11.66
CA ARG A 59 0.68 4.65 11.63
C ARG A 59 0.66 3.66 10.44
N CYS A 60 1.57 3.84 9.47
CA CYS A 60 1.70 2.95 8.32
C CYS A 60 2.51 1.69 8.62
N PHE A 61 3.43 1.76 9.58
CA PHE A 61 4.24 0.62 9.99
C PHE A 61 3.51 -0.31 10.98
#